data_AF-A0A0L7LUL8-F1
#
_entry.id   AF-A0A0L7LUL8-F1
#
_cell.length_a   1.000
_cell.length_b   1.000
_cell.length_c   1.000
_cell.angle_alpha   90.00
_cell.angle_beta   90.00
_cell.angle_gamma   90.00
#
_symmetry.space_group_name_H-M   'P 1'
#
loop_
_entity.id
_entity.type
_entity.pdbx_description
1 polymer ?
#
loop_
_entity_poly.entity_id
_entity_poly.type
_entity_poly.pdbx_seq_one_letter_code
_entity_poly.pdbx_strand_id
1 'polypeptide(L)'
;MADSKPGKDVPSVIEGDTVPKDHVYLEETFYILSKKNSVFRVRLTSKGLSLIKETDGSSKEQTISLRDIIGSKCMRSKRRRPGAGSCVCSSFVRQQQLKVVEENSGDLDENDISAYLYIYAYILKRSRRTLKRERTTITLRFRSFDKYEDNNKEAQKWRSTIRCLIADVSIGQMPPPSDKRLLILLNPKSGPGKARELFQTKVAPLLQEAEVPYDLHVTKYAQYAREFVRTRNVYSWRGILAVGGDGVLFEVVNGMFERLDWQQALAEVPLAIMPSSRTFHKT
;
A
#
# COMPACT_ATOMS: atom_id res chain seq x y z
N MET A 1 32.36 -46.28 -51.43
CA MET A 1 31.09 -46.80 -52.00
C MET A 1 30.02 -46.35 -51.02
N ALA A 2 29.25 -45.30 -51.31
CA ALA A 2 28.15 -45.29 -52.29
C ALA A 2 27.12 -46.39 -51.93
N ASP A 3 25.85 -46.10 -51.68
CA ASP A 3 25.03 -45.11 -52.40
C ASP A 3 24.03 -44.30 -51.54
N SER A 4 23.27 -43.41 -52.21
CA SER A 4 22.15 -42.63 -51.65
C SER A 4 20.78 -43.22 -52.07
N LYS A 5 19.58 -42.63 -51.94
CA LYS A 5 19.04 -41.30 -51.50
C LYS A 5 17.56 -41.58 -51.05
N PRO A 6 16.56 -40.69 -51.22
CA PRO A 6 16.24 -39.49 -50.44
C PRO A 6 14.91 -39.58 -49.63
N GLY A 7 14.67 -38.60 -48.76
CA GLY A 7 13.34 -37.95 -48.68
C GLY A 7 12.47 -38.19 -47.44
N LYS A 8 12.35 -37.14 -46.61
CA LYS A 8 11.08 -36.40 -46.46
C LYS A 8 11.28 -35.08 -45.70
N ASP A 9 10.58 -34.05 -46.17
CA ASP A 9 10.63 -32.71 -45.62
C ASP A 9 10.02 -32.65 -44.22
N VAL A 10 10.72 -32.02 -43.28
CA VAL A 10 10.16 -31.61 -41.99
C VAL A 10 9.87 -30.11 -42.09
N PRO A 11 8.61 -29.66 -41.96
CA PRO A 11 8.29 -28.24 -42.03
C PRO A 11 8.91 -27.48 -40.86
N SER A 12 9.56 -26.36 -41.16
CA SER A 12 9.98 -25.39 -40.16
C SER A 12 8.75 -24.80 -39.45
N VAL A 13 8.45 -25.28 -38.24
CA VAL A 13 7.51 -24.61 -37.36
C VAL A 13 8.14 -23.28 -36.93
N ILE A 14 7.61 -22.19 -37.46
CA ILE A 14 7.99 -20.83 -37.07
C ILE A 14 7.57 -20.66 -35.60
N GLU A 15 8.54 -20.43 -34.71
CA GLU A 15 8.27 -20.01 -33.35
C GLU A 15 7.61 -18.62 -33.38
N GLY A 16 6.29 -18.61 -33.40
CA GLY A 16 5.49 -17.44 -33.09
C GLY A 16 5.67 -17.13 -31.61
N ASP A 17 6.57 -16.19 -31.31
CA ASP A 17 6.89 -15.72 -29.96
C ASP A 17 5.70 -14.98 -29.32
N THR A 18 4.65 -15.75 -28.97
CA THR A 18 3.52 -15.26 -28.18
C THR A 18 3.98 -15.04 -26.75
N VAL A 19 4.59 -13.87 -26.52
CA VAL A 19 4.72 -13.25 -25.19
C VAL A 19 3.37 -13.43 -24.47
N PRO A 20 3.31 -14.19 -23.36
CA PRO A 20 2.05 -14.43 -22.67
C PRO A 20 1.42 -13.10 -22.28
N LYS A 21 0.23 -12.81 -22.82
CA LYS A 21 -0.53 -11.62 -22.43
C LYS A 21 -0.77 -11.72 -20.93
N ASP A 22 -0.26 -10.75 -20.16
CA ASP A 22 -0.43 -10.72 -18.71
C ASP A 22 -1.91 -10.90 -18.37
N HIS A 23 -2.21 -11.85 -17.50
CA HIS A 23 -3.58 -12.12 -17.09
C HIS A 23 -4.16 -10.87 -16.40
N VAL A 24 -5.26 -10.35 -16.93
CA VAL A 24 -5.97 -9.19 -16.42
C VAL A 24 -7.10 -9.69 -15.52
N TYR A 25 -6.99 -9.42 -14.22
CA TYR A 25 -7.98 -9.83 -13.23
C TYR A 25 -9.20 -8.91 -13.21
N LEU A 26 -8.98 -7.61 -13.39
CA LEU A 26 -10.02 -6.58 -13.47
C LEU A 26 -9.61 -5.50 -14.49
N GLU A 27 -10.57 -5.04 -15.29
CA GLU A 27 -10.43 -3.91 -16.22
C GLU A 27 -11.66 -3.00 -16.08
N GLU A 28 -11.46 -1.69 -15.98
CA GLU A 28 -12.55 -0.70 -15.93
C GLU A 28 -12.09 0.63 -16.56
N THR A 29 -13.04 1.39 -17.12
CA THR A 29 -12.80 2.61 -17.88
C THR A 29 -13.32 3.84 -17.14
N PHE A 30 -12.40 4.70 -16.69
CA PHE A 30 -12.69 5.89 -15.91
C PHE A 30 -12.58 7.16 -16.76
N TYR A 31 -13.65 7.95 -16.79
CA TYR A 31 -13.73 9.20 -17.54
C TYR A 31 -13.26 10.38 -16.68
N ILE A 32 -12.42 11.26 -17.23
CA ILE A 32 -11.99 12.48 -16.54
C ILE A 32 -12.69 13.71 -17.12
N LEU A 33 -13.32 14.49 -16.24
CA LEU A 33 -13.83 15.84 -16.53
C LEU A 33 -12.64 16.80 -16.79
N SER A 34 -12.20 16.83 -18.05
CA SER A 34 -11.04 17.58 -18.54
C SER A 34 -11.42 18.36 -19.81
N LYS A 35 -10.68 19.44 -20.11
CA LYS A 35 -10.87 20.24 -21.35
C LYS A 35 -10.62 19.43 -22.63
N LYS A 36 -9.91 18.31 -22.52
CA LYS A 36 -9.78 17.27 -23.54
C LYS A 36 -10.49 16.02 -23.04
N ASN A 37 -11.16 15.30 -23.94
CA ASN A 37 -11.93 14.09 -23.63
C ASN A 37 -10.98 12.90 -23.35
N SER A 38 -10.21 13.01 -22.26
CA SER A 38 -9.24 12.01 -21.82
C SER A 38 -9.92 10.92 -21.01
N VAL A 39 -9.65 9.67 -21.38
CA VAL A 39 -10.15 8.48 -20.71
C VAL A 39 -8.98 7.73 -20.08
N PHE A 40 -9.21 7.08 -18.93
CA PHE A 40 -8.25 6.22 -18.25
C PHE A 40 -8.80 4.80 -18.18
N ARG A 41 -8.26 3.90 -18.99
CA ARG A 41 -8.50 2.47 -18.82
C ARG A 41 -7.54 1.94 -17.76
N VAL A 42 -8.09 1.35 -16.71
CA VAL A 42 -7.36 0.85 -15.56
C VAL A 42 -7.42 -0.67 -15.57
N ARG A 43 -6.27 -1.33 -15.40
CA ARG A 43 -6.10 -2.77 -15.42
C ARG A 43 -5.39 -3.24 -14.16
N LEU A 44 -5.90 -4.28 -13.53
CA LEU A 44 -5.24 -4.98 -12.44
C LEU A 44 -4.69 -6.31 -12.96
N THR A 45 -3.38 -6.49 -12.91
CA THR A 45 -2.67 -7.68 -13.37
C THR A 45 -1.78 -8.25 -12.26
N SER A 46 -1.17 -9.41 -12.49
CA SER A 46 -0.18 -10.01 -11.59
C SER A 46 1.08 -9.14 -11.39
N LYS A 47 1.34 -8.17 -12.27
CA LYS A 47 2.46 -7.22 -12.13
C LYS A 47 2.08 -6.00 -11.29
N GLY A 48 0.82 -5.56 -11.33
CA GLY A 48 0.40 -4.32 -10.69
C GLY A 48 -0.88 -3.69 -11.25
N LEU A 49 -1.03 -2.40 -10.96
CA LEU A 49 -2.10 -1.56 -11.47
C LEU A 49 -1.59 -0.76 -12.68
N SER A 50 -2.01 -1.14 -13.88
CA SER A 50 -1.75 -0.38 -15.11
C SER A 50 -2.79 0.71 -15.32
N LEU A 51 -2.32 1.95 -15.47
CA LEU A 51 -3.11 3.14 -15.76
C LEU A 51 -2.82 3.55 -17.21
N ILE A 52 -3.74 3.27 -18.14
CA ILE A 52 -3.61 3.63 -19.56
C ILE A 52 -4.43 4.88 -19.81
N LYS A 53 -3.75 6.04 -19.94
CA LYS A 53 -4.37 7.29 -20.37
C LYS A 53 -4.48 7.33 -21.88
N GLU A 54 -5.69 7.47 -22.39
CA GLU A 54 -5.98 7.63 -23.81
C GLU A 54 -6.44 9.08 -24.07
N THR A 55 -5.89 9.75 -25.08
CA THR A 55 -6.21 11.14 -25.44
C THR A 55 -5.88 11.40 -26.90
N ASP A 56 -6.88 11.81 -27.68
CA ASP A 56 -6.75 12.27 -29.06
C ASP A 56 -5.89 11.32 -29.95
N GLY A 57 -6.12 10.00 -29.84
CA GLY A 57 -5.39 8.96 -30.58
C GLY A 57 -4.05 8.52 -29.98
N SER A 58 -3.55 9.20 -28.94
CA SER A 58 -2.33 8.82 -28.21
C SER A 58 -2.65 8.08 -26.90
N SER A 59 -1.90 7.02 -26.61
CA SER A 59 -1.97 6.28 -25.34
C SER A 59 -0.67 6.42 -24.54
N LYS A 60 -0.80 6.57 -23.22
CA LYS A 60 0.33 6.51 -22.27
C LYS A 60 -0.02 5.56 -21.14
N GLU A 61 0.72 4.46 -21.03
CA GLU A 61 0.60 3.52 -19.94
C GLU A 61 1.59 3.83 -18.81
N GLN A 62 1.10 3.72 -17.57
CA GLN A 62 1.91 3.73 -16.36
C GLN A 62 1.48 2.56 -15.46
N THR A 63 2.37 1.59 -15.27
CA THR A 63 2.13 0.48 -14.33
C THR A 63 2.73 0.78 -12.96
N ILE A 64 1.93 0.59 -11.92
CA ILE A 64 2.34 0.67 -10.51
C ILE A 64 2.48 -0.76 -10.00
N SER A 65 3.70 -1.19 -9.68
CA SER A 65 3.94 -2.57 -9.25
C SER A 65 3.16 -2.93 -7.97
N LEU A 66 2.67 -4.16 -7.86
CA LEU A 66 2.07 -4.67 -6.61
C LEU A 66 2.99 -4.45 -5.39
N ARG A 67 4.31 -4.60 -5.57
CA ARG A 67 5.33 -4.40 -4.53
C ARG A 67 5.44 -2.95 -4.03
N ASP A 68 4.89 -1.99 -4.78
CA ASP A 68 4.85 -0.58 -4.41
C ASP A 68 3.51 -0.19 -3.78
N ILE A 69 2.46 -1.01 -3.90
CA ILE A 69 1.15 -0.80 -3.28
C ILE A 69 1.19 -1.34 -1.84
N ILE A 70 0.87 -0.49 -0.87
CA ILE A 70 0.87 -0.87 0.55
C ILE A 70 -0.52 -1.23 1.09
N GLY A 71 -1.59 -0.76 0.44
CA GLY A 71 -2.96 -1.00 0.89
C GLY A 71 -3.99 -0.24 0.06
N SER A 72 -5.27 -0.50 0.30
CA SER A 72 -6.37 0.19 -0.36
C SER A 72 -7.65 0.21 0.48
N LYS A 73 -8.42 1.32 0.38
CA LYS A 73 -9.58 1.61 1.22
C LYS A 73 -10.75 2.18 0.41
N CYS A 74 -11.95 1.63 0.63
CA CYS A 74 -13.20 2.19 0.11
C CYS A 74 -13.66 3.36 1.00
N MET A 75 -14.09 4.44 0.36
CA MET A 75 -14.44 5.72 0.97
C MET A 75 -15.70 6.29 0.31
N ARG A 76 -16.40 7.18 1.02
CA ARG A 76 -17.56 7.94 0.51
C ARG A 76 -17.25 9.43 0.55
N SER A 77 -17.93 10.24 -0.27
CA SER A 77 -17.75 11.69 -0.26
C SER A 77 -18.29 12.33 1.03
N LYS A 78 -17.64 13.43 1.44
CA LYS A 78 -17.99 14.18 2.65
C LYS A 78 -19.01 15.27 2.33
N ARG A 79 -20.08 15.33 3.14
CA ARG A 79 -21.12 16.36 3.11
C ARG A 79 -20.50 17.76 3.07
N ARG A 80 -20.84 18.53 2.03
CA ARG A 80 -20.48 19.96 1.97
C ARG A 80 -21.42 20.73 2.90
N ARG A 81 -20.92 21.26 4.02
CA ARG A 81 -21.69 22.17 4.87
C ARG A 81 -21.89 23.51 4.13
N PRO A 82 -23.13 24.01 3.97
CA PRO A 82 -23.37 25.37 3.47
C PRO A 82 -22.58 26.38 4.31
N GLY A 83 -21.90 27.32 3.67
CA GLY A 83 -21.08 28.36 4.34
C GLY A 83 -19.61 27.99 4.63
N ALA A 84 -19.19 26.72 4.58
CA ALA A 84 -17.80 26.32 4.84
C ALA A 84 -16.81 26.59 3.68
N GLY A 85 -17.15 27.50 2.76
CA GLY A 85 -16.44 27.73 1.49
C GLY A 85 -16.11 29.19 1.18
N SER A 86 -16.44 30.15 2.04
CA SER A 86 -16.23 31.58 1.79
C SER A 86 -15.45 32.29 2.90
N CYS A 87 -14.20 31.87 3.14
CA CYS A 87 -13.21 32.89 3.50
C CYS A 87 -12.73 33.53 2.19
N VAL A 88 -12.77 34.85 2.12
CA VAL A 88 -12.18 35.62 1.01
C VAL A 88 -10.63 35.53 1.05
N CYS A 89 -10.10 35.00 2.15
CA CYS A 89 -8.68 34.88 2.51
C CYS A 89 -7.88 33.80 1.75
N SER A 90 -8.51 32.92 0.98
CA SER A 90 -7.84 31.88 0.18
C SER A 90 -8.08 32.05 -1.32
N SER A 91 -7.82 33.26 -1.81
CA SER A 91 -7.84 33.56 -3.24
C SER A 91 -6.59 33.01 -3.92
N PHE A 92 -6.79 32.32 -5.06
CA PHE A 92 -5.79 31.64 -5.90
C PHE A 92 -5.18 30.32 -5.36
N VAL A 93 -5.24 29.30 -6.23
CA VAL A 93 -4.66 27.95 -6.11
C VAL A 93 -5.29 27.02 -5.04
N ARG A 94 -6.44 26.44 -5.38
CA ARG A 94 -6.69 24.98 -5.25
C ARG A 94 -7.88 24.58 -6.12
N GLN A 95 -7.68 23.58 -6.99
CA GLN A 95 -8.81 22.83 -7.60
C GLN A 95 -9.69 22.28 -6.47
N GLN A 96 -11.00 22.14 -6.70
CA GLN A 96 -11.95 21.62 -5.70
C GLN A 96 -11.51 20.23 -5.22
N GLN A 97 -10.79 20.19 -4.10
CA GLN A 97 -10.20 18.95 -3.60
C GLN A 97 -11.33 18.09 -3.02
N LEU A 98 -11.61 16.96 -3.67
CA LEU A 98 -12.63 16.00 -3.23
C LEU A 98 -12.35 15.61 -1.78
N LYS A 99 -13.25 16.01 -0.87
CA LYS A 99 -13.21 15.61 0.52
C LYS A 99 -13.99 14.30 0.64
N VAL A 100 -13.30 13.25 1.09
CA VAL A 100 -13.90 11.94 1.38
C VAL A 100 -13.80 11.63 2.86
N VAL A 101 -14.61 10.67 3.30
CA VAL A 101 -14.71 10.14 4.65
C VAL A 101 -14.88 8.62 4.59
N GLU A 102 -14.62 7.97 5.71
CA GLU A 102 -14.91 6.54 5.86
C GLU A 102 -16.42 6.30 5.87
N GLU A 103 -16.84 5.11 5.45
CA GLU A 103 -18.26 4.71 5.35
C GLU A 103 -19.03 4.90 6.67
N ASN A 104 -18.36 4.69 7.81
CA ASN A 104 -18.95 4.83 9.16
C ASN A 104 -18.91 6.27 9.72
N SER A 105 -18.63 7.29 8.89
CA SER A 105 -18.57 8.69 9.34
C SER A 105 -19.96 9.32 9.45
N GLY A 106 -20.16 10.24 10.39
CA GLY A 106 -21.41 11.03 10.47
C GLY A 106 -21.52 12.18 9.45
N ASP A 107 -20.45 12.52 8.72
CA ASP A 107 -20.42 13.63 7.75
C ASP A 107 -20.57 13.13 6.28
N LEU A 108 -21.36 12.07 5.99
CA LEU A 108 -21.53 11.55 4.62
C LEU A 108 -22.36 12.49 3.73
N ASP A 109 -21.95 12.63 2.46
CA ASP A 109 -22.85 13.15 1.41
C ASP A 109 -23.78 12.04 0.93
N GLU A 110 -25.07 12.19 1.24
CA GLU A 110 -26.09 11.21 0.87
C GLU A 110 -26.53 11.34 -0.60
N ASN A 111 -26.28 12.50 -1.22
CA ASN A 111 -26.67 12.79 -2.61
C ASN A 111 -25.68 12.21 -3.64
N ASP A 112 -24.45 11.92 -3.23
CA ASP A 112 -23.44 11.34 -4.12
C ASP A 112 -23.46 9.82 -4.01
N ILE A 113 -24.07 9.19 -5.02
CA ILE A 113 -24.12 7.73 -5.21
C ILE A 113 -22.77 7.09 -5.56
N SER A 114 -21.68 7.86 -5.61
CA SER A 114 -20.36 7.34 -6.00
C SER A 114 -19.65 6.63 -4.85
N ALA A 115 -19.00 5.51 -5.14
CA ALA A 115 -18.00 4.91 -4.26
C ALA A 115 -16.59 5.31 -4.71
N TYR A 116 -15.68 5.51 -3.76
CA TYR A 116 -14.30 5.90 -4.04
C TYR A 116 -13.32 4.85 -3.51
N LEU A 117 -12.51 4.26 -4.38
CA LEU A 117 -11.41 3.38 -3.98
C LEU A 117 -10.11 4.19 -3.94
N TYR A 118 -9.51 4.27 -2.76
CA TYR A 118 -8.19 4.84 -2.54
C TYR A 118 -7.17 3.70 -2.54
N ILE A 119 -6.13 3.81 -3.38
CA ILE A 119 -5.01 2.87 -3.44
C ILE A 119 -3.75 3.64 -3.03
N TYR A 120 -3.06 3.16 -2.00
CA TYR A 120 -1.89 3.81 -1.42
C TYR A 120 -0.63 3.09 -1.93
N ALA A 121 0.27 3.84 -2.56
CA ALA A 121 1.50 3.30 -3.13
C ALA A 121 2.72 4.19 -2.83
N TYR A 122 3.90 3.60 -2.74
CA TYR A 122 5.18 4.27 -2.49
C TYR A 122 6.12 4.11 -3.68
N ILE A 123 5.74 4.70 -4.81
CA ILE A 123 6.41 4.53 -6.11
C ILE A 123 7.84 5.06 -6.06
N LEU A 124 8.80 4.27 -6.55
CA LEU A 124 10.19 4.71 -6.68
C LEU A 124 10.33 5.75 -7.80
N LYS A 125 10.62 7.01 -7.45
CA LYS A 125 10.94 8.06 -8.42
C LYS A 125 12.44 8.33 -8.48
N ARG A 126 12.94 8.51 -9.70
CA ARG A 126 14.33 8.90 -9.98
C ARG A 126 14.41 10.41 -10.19
N SER A 127 15.08 11.10 -9.28
CA SER A 127 15.55 12.47 -9.47
C SER A 127 16.97 12.45 -10.06
N ARG A 128 17.48 13.61 -10.51
CA ARG A 128 18.81 13.75 -11.15
C ARG A 128 19.98 13.24 -10.30
N ARG A 129 19.81 13.14 -8.97
CA ARG A 129 20.86 12.69 -8.03
C ARG A 129 20.41 11.70 -6.95
N THR A 130 19.11 11.41 -6.84
CA THR A 130 18.57 10.55 -5.77
C THR A 130 17.46 9.63 -6.29
N LEU A 131 17.40 8.43 -5.72
CA LEU A 131 16.29 7.49 -5.85
C LEU A 131 15.48 7.56 -4.56
N LYS A 132 14.20 7.92 -4.66
CA LYS A 132 13.32 8.09 -3.49
C LYS A 132 11.93 7.53 -3.76
N ARG A 133 11.41 6.77 -2.80
CA ARG A 133 10.00 6.35 -2.82
C ARG A 133 9.11 7.53 -2.43
N GLU A 134 8.13 7.85 -3.26
CA GLU A 134 7.19 8.95 -3.04
C GLU A 134 5.78 8.39 -2.84
N ARG A 135 5.13 8.79 -1.74
CA ARG A 135 3.75 8.41 -1.43
C ARG A 135 2.82 8.97 -2.50
N THR A 136 2.20 8.08 -3.26
CA THR A 136 1.23 8.34 -4.31
C THR A 136 -0.12 7.75 -3.90
N THR A 137 -1.20 8.50 -4.09
CA THR A 137 -2.56 8.03 -3.85
C THR A 137 -3.31 8.01 -5.17
N ILE A 138 -3.77 6.84 -5.59
CA ILE A 138 -4.64 6.68 -6.76
C ILE A 138 -6.07 6.65 -6.22
N THR A 139 -6.97 7.41 -6.84
CA THR A 139 -8.39 7.45 -6.46
C THR A 139 -9.23 7.09 -7.67
N LEU A 140 -9.90 5.95 -7.60
CA LEU A 140 -10.87 5.49 -8.60
C LEU A 140 -12.28 5.84 -8.10
N ARG A 141 -13.10 6.48 -8.94
CA ARG A 141 -14.49 6.84 -8.64
C ARG A 141 -15.43 5.91 -9.39
N PHE A 142 -16.09 5.02 -8.68
CA PHE A 142 -17.11 4.12 -9.21
C PHE A 142 -18.46 4.85 -9.19
N ARG A 143 -19.06 5.00 -10.38
CA ARG A 143 -20.36 5.64 -10.59
C ARG A 143 -21.07 5.07 -11.83
N SER A 144 -20.91 3.77 -12.05
CA SER A 144 -21.46 3.04 -13.19
C SER A 144 -22.91 2.60 -12.94
N PHE A 145 -23.36 2.63 -11.68
CA PHE A 145 -24.71 2.26 -11.24
C PHE A 145 -25.43 3.44 -10.58
N ASP A 146 -26.77 3.40 -10.60
CA ASP A 146 -27.64 4.42 -10.00
C ASP A 146 -27.68 4.38 -8.46
N LYS A 147 -27.17 3.30 -7.85
CA LYS A 147 -27.17 3.05 -6.41
C LYS A 147 -25.76 3.04 -5.84
N TYR A 148 -25.61 3.61 -4.64
CA TYR A 148 -24.33 3.62 -3.93
C TYR A 148 -23.84 2.20 -3.61
N GLU A 149 -24.75 1.32 -3.22
CA GLU A 149 -24.45 -0.05 -2.80
C GLU A 149 -23.80 -0.85 -3.93
N ASP A 150 -24.27 -0.67 -5.16
CA ASP A 150 -23.75 -1.38 -6.33
C ASP A 150 -22.41 -0.79 -6.81
N ASN A 151 -22.23 0.53 -6.74
CA ASN A 151 -20.92 1.17 -6.93
C ASN A 151 -19.91 0.73 -5.84
N ASN A 152 -20.35 0.56 -4.59
CA ASN A 152 -19.50 0.11 -3.48
C ASN A 152 -19.13 -1.38 -3.64
N LYS A 153 -20.04 -2.24 -4.11
CA LYS A 153 -19.72 -3.65 -4.42
C LYS A 153 -18.56 -3.77 -5.40
N GLU A 154 -18.58 -3.03 -6.51
CA GLU A 154 -17.48 -3.06 -7.48
C GLU A 154 -16.19 -2.49 -6.87
N ALA A 155 -16.25 -1.38 -6.12
CA ALA A 155 -15.09 -0.85 -5.41
C ALA A 155 -14.48 -1.84 -4.38
N GLN A 156 -15.32 -2.59 -3.65
CA GLN A 156 -14.89 -3.59 -2.66
C GLN A 156 -14.36 -4.86 -3.32
N LYS A 157 -14.87 -5.25 -4.50
CA LYS A 157 -14.31 -6.31 -5.36
C LYS A 157 -12.89 -5.94 -5.80
N TRP A 158 -12.69 -4.73 -6.35
CA TRP A 158 -11.36 -4.21 -6.67
C TRP A 158 -10.42 -4.21 -5.46
N ARG A 159 -10.87 -3.71 -4.30
CA ARG A 159 -10.11 -3.73 -3.04
C ARG A 159 -9.72 -5.16 -2.63
N SER A 160 -10.66 -6.09 -2.69
CA SER A 160 -10.44 -7.50 -2.30
C SER A 160 -9.43 -8.18 -3.23
N THR A 161 -9.55 -8.00 -4.54
CA THR A 161 -8.58 -8.52 -5.51
C THR A 161 -7.19 -7.93 -5.29
N ILE A 162 -7.06 -6.62 -5.04
CA ILE A 162 -5.78 -5.99 -4.69
C ILE A 162 -5.17 -6.61 -3.42
N ARG A 163 -5.98 -6.88 -2.39
CA ARG A 163 -5.49 -7.52 -1.15
C ARG A 163 -5.03 -8.96 -1.37
N CYS A 164 -5.78 -9.76 -2.13
CA CYS A 164 -5.37 -11.12 -2.50
C CYS A 164 -4.03 -11.10 -3.26
N LEU A 165 -3.87 -10.19 -4.23
CA LEU A 165 -2.64 -10.07 -5.02
C LEU A 165 -1.43 -9.56 -4.22
N ILE A 166 -1.63 -8.67 -3.23
CA ILE A 166 -0.55 -8.22 -2.33
C ILE A 166 -0.15 -9.34 -1.36
N ALA A 167 -1.11 -10.17 -0.94
CA ALA A 167 -0.88 -11.31 -0.03
C ALA A 167 -0.39 -12.58 -0.73
N ASP A 168 -0.31 -12.59 -2.07
CA ASP A 168 -0.03 -13.77 -2.91
C ASP A 168 -1.01 -14.94 -2.67
N VAL A 169 -2.29 -14.62 -2.51
CA VAL A 169 -3.40 -15.57 -2.25
C VAL A 169 -4.37 -15.61 -3.43
N SER A 170 -4.91 -16.80 -3.71
CA SER A 170 -5.93 -17.03 -4.75
C SER A 170 -7.15 -16.11 -4.61
N ILE A 171 -7.54 -15.45 -5.70
CA ILE A 171 -8.72 -14.57 -5.73
C ILE A 171 -9.99 -15.39 -5.43
N GLY A 172 -10.84 -14.87 -4.55
CA GLY A 172 -12.03 -15.56 -4.04
C GLY A 172 -11.79 -16.25 -2.69
N GLN A 173 -10.54 -16.56 -2.34
CA GLN A 173 -10.14 -16.86 -0.97
C GLN A 173 -9.66 -15.56 -0.33
N MET A 174 -10.50 -14.90 0.45
CA MET A 174 -10.01 -13.79 1.28
C MET A 174 -8.95 -14.34 2.24
N PRO A 175 -7.74 -13.75 2.29
CA PRO A 175 -6.77 -14.14 3.31
C PRO A 175 -7.43 -13.93 4.69
N PRO A 176 -7.34 -14.91 5.61
CA PRO A 176 -7.92 -14.77 6.93
C PRO A 176 -7.35 -13.51 7.60
N PRO A 177 -8.17 -12.74 8.34
CA PRO A 177 -7.66 -11.61 9.12
C PRO A 177 -6.50 -12.07 9.99
N SER A 178 -5.33 -11.46 9.83
CA SER A 178 -4.22 -11.73 10.74
C SER A 178 -4.50 -11.03 12.06
N ASP A 179 -5.05 -11.78 13.02
CA ASP A 179 -5.31 -11.28 14.38
C ASP A 179 -4.01 -10.82 15.08
N LYS A 180 -2.86 -11.34 14.63
CA LYS A 180 -1.54 -10.98 15.14
C LYS A 180 -1.18 -9.53 14.77
N ARG A 181 -0.99 -8.71 15.78
CA ARG A 181 -0.56 -7.32 15.66
C ARG A 181 0.95 -7.21 15.47
N LEU A 182 1.42 -6.06 14.98
CA LEU A 182 2.84 -5.70 15.02
C LEU A 182 3.18 -5.15 16.42
N LEU A 183 4.17 -5.72 17.10
CA LEU A 183 4.69 -5.12 18.32
C LEU A 183 5.61 -3.95 17.94
N ILE A 184 5.37 -2.75 18.50
CA ILE A 184 6.22 -1.58 18.25
C ILE A 184 6.85 -1.12 19.57
N LEU A 185 8.17 -1.26 19.67
CA LEU A 185 8.95 -0.84 20.84
C LEU A 185 9.64 0.49 20.52
N LEU A 186 9.16 1.57 21.12
CA LEU A 186 9.56 2.95 20.78
C LEU A 186 10.34 3.60 21.92
N ASN A 187 11.59 3.99 21.68
CA ASN A 187 12.34 4.83 22.61
C ASN A 187 12.12 6.32 22.27
N PRO A 188 11.39 7.08 23.10
CA PRO A 188 11.02 8.46 22.77
C PRO A 188 12.24 9.40 22.77
N LYS A 189 13.29 9.06 23.54
CA LYS A 189 14.52 9.86 23.68
C LYS A 189 15.53 9.62 22.55
N SER A 190 15.32 8.65 21.66
CA SER A 190 16.27 8.34 20.58
C SER A 190 16.44 9.48 19.57
N GLY A 191 17.65 9.63 19.05
CA GLY A 191 18.02 10.71 18.14
C GLY A 191 17.88 12.09 18.82
N PRO A 192 17.22 13.08 18.19
CA PRO A 192 16.99 14.40 18.79
C PRO A 192 15.80 14.44 19.77
N GLY A 193 15.41 13.30 20.38
CA GLY A 193 14.23 13.20 21.25
C GLY A 193 12.87 13.29 20.54
N LYS A 194 12.85 13.17 19.20
CA LYS A 194 11.65 13.31 18.36
C LYS A 194 11.07 11.98 17.84
N ALA A 195 11.53 10.83 18.35
CA ALA A 195 11.11 9.52 17.85
C ALA A 195 9.58 9.30 17.92
N ARG A 196 8.93 9.80 18.99
CA ARG A 196 7.46 9.76 19.13
C ARG A 196 6.72 10.62 18.10
N GLU A 197 7.20 11.84 17.85
CA GLU A 197 6.67 12.76 16.85
C GLU A 197 6.83 12.18 15.43
N LEU A 198 8.01 11.63 15.13
CA LEU A 198 8.30 10.99 13.84
C LEU A 198 7.42 9.75 13.63
N PHE A 199 7.24 8.91 14.66
CA PHE A 199 6.32 7.78 14.60
C PHE A 199 4.88 8.24 14.28
N GLN A 200 4.36 9.22 15.02
CA GLN A 200 3.00 9.74 14.82
C GLN A 200 2.79 10.41 13.46
N THR A 201 3.79 11.10 12.93
CA THR A 201 3.67 11.89 11.68
C THR A 201 4.06 11.12 10.41
N LYS A 202 4.78 10.00 10.52
CA LYS A 202 5.30 9.23 9.37
C LYS A 202 4.93 7.76 9.37
N VAL A 203 5.06 7.08 10.52
CA VAL A 203 4.89 5.62 10.59
C VAL A 203 3.44 5.22 10.85
N ALA A 204 2.77 5.83 11.83
CA ALA A 204 1.37 5.53 12.13
C ALA A 204 0.44 5.73 10.91
N PRO A 205 0.56 6.80 10.09
CA PRO A 205 -0.25 6.95 8.87
C PRO A 205 0.05 5.85 7.83
N LEU A 206 1.30 5.41 7.69
CA LEU A 206 1.68 4.35 6.76
C LEU A 206 1.08 3.00 7.20
N LEU A 207 1.17 2.68 8.50
CA LEU A 207 0.56 1.47 9.06
C LEU A 207 -0.97 1.50 8.94
N GLN A 208 -1.59 2.68 9.07
CA GLN A 208 -3.03 2.87 8.87
C GLN A 208 -3.43 2.66 7.39
N GLU A 209 -2.67 3.21 6.44
CA GLU A 209 -2.90 3.06 4.99
C GLU A 209 -2.71 1.61 4.51
N ALA A 210 -1.81 0.87 5.15
CA ALA A 210 -1.60 -0.55 4.92
C ALA A 210 -2.58 -1.47 5.68
N GLU A 211 -3.44 -0.91 6.54
CA GLU A 211 -4.35 -1.64 7.43
C GLU A 211 -3.62 -2.66 8.34
N VAL A 212 -2.45 -2.25 8.86
CA VAL A 212 -1.51 -3.06 9.64
C VAL A 212 -1.71 -2.76 11.14
N PRO A 213 -2.49 -3.58 11.89
CA PRO A 213 -2.79 -3.32 13.30
C PRO A 213 -1.54 -3.51 14.17
N TYR A 214 -1.35 -2.65 15.17
CA TYR A 214 -0.13 -2.62 15.98
C TYR A 214 -0.40 -2.31 17.45
N ASP A 215 0.50 -2.78 18.33
CA ASP A 215 0.53 -2.43 19.75
C ASP A 215 1.79 -1.60 20.03
N LEU A 216 1.60 -0.35 20.48
CA LEU A 216 2.70 0.59 20.73
C LEU A 216 3.12 0.58 22.20
N HIS A 217 4.35 0.14 22.46
CA HIS A 217 5.00 0.16 23.75
C HIS A 217 6.14 1.17 23.77
N VAL A 218 5.92 2.29 24.47
CA VAL A 218 6.94 3.34 24.66
C VAL A 218 7.88 2.92 25.80
N THR A 219 9.18 2.83 25.52
CA THR A 219 10.18 2.45 26.53
C THR A 219 10.34 3.54 27.58
N LYS A 220 10.51 3.12 28.84
CA LYS A 220 10.50 4.01 30.01
C LYS A 220 11.89 4.24 30.61
N TYR A 221 12.74 3.22 30.55
CA TYR A 221 14.10 3.17 31.09
C TYR A 221 14.97 2.24 30.22
N ALA A 222 16.28 2.20 30.46
CA ALA A 222 17.19 1.30 29.73
C ALA A 222 16.96 -0.17 30.13
N GLN A 223 17.15 -1.11 29.20
CA GLN A 223 16.76 -2.53 29.31
C GLN A 223 15.25 -2.81 29.29
N TYR A 224 14.38 -1.80 29.19
CA TYR A 224 12.93 -2.02 29.13
C TYR A 224 12.52 -2.92 27.95
N ALA A 225 13.12 -2.74 26.76
CA ALA A 225 12.74 -3.53 25.59
C ALA A 225 13.23 -4.99 25.72
N ARG A 226 14.39 -5.18 26.36
CA ARG A 226 14.96 -6.50 26.70
C ARG A 226 14.06 -7.26 27.67
N GLU A 227 13.71 -6.63 28.78
CA GLU A 227 12.78 -7.20 29.78
C GLU A 227 11.42 -7.54 29.16
N PHE A 228 10.87 -6.65 28.35
CA PHE A 228 9.58 -6.84 27.67
C PHE A 228 9.59 -8.09 26.78
N VAL A 229 10.60 -8.23 25.93
CA VAL A 229 10.71 -9.31 24.93
C VAL A 229 11.08 -10.64 25.57
N ARG A 230 11.92 -10.62 26.63
CA ARG A 230 12.28 -11.80 27.40
C ARG A 230 11.09 -12.41 28.17
N THR A 231 10.20 -11.58 28.69
CA THR A 231 9.15 -12.01 29.65
C THR A 231 7.77 -12.26 29.04
N ARG A 232 7.51 -11.83 27.80
CA ARG A 232 6.18 -11.93 27.16
C ARG A 232 6.12 -13.01 26.09
N ASN A 233 4.91 -13.41 25.72
CA ASN A 233 4.68 -14.31 24.59
C ASN A 233 4.90 -13.56 23.26
N VAL A 234 6.12 -13.61 22.71
CA VAL A 234 6.46 -12.93 21.45
C VAL A 234 5.66 -13.43 20.24
N TYR A 235 5.22 -14.71 20.27
CA TYR A 235 4.42 -15.32 19.19
C TYR A 235 2.99 -14.78 19.10
N SER A 236 2.51 -14.01 20.08
CA SER A 236 1.25 -13.26 20.00
C SER A 236 1.28 -12.13 18.95
N TRP A 237 2.47 -11.69 18.55
CA TRP A 237 2.69 -10.70 17.50
C TRP A 237 3.25 -11.37 16.24
N ARG A 238 3.07 -10.73 15.08
CA ARG A 238 3.61 -11.20 13.78
C ARG A 238 5.00 -10.64 13.46
N GLY A 239 5.65 -10.01 14.44
CA GLY A 239 6.92 -9.32 14.27
C GLY A 239 7.08 -8.16 15.26
N ILE A 240 8.32 -7.70 15.40
CA ILE A 240 8.71 -6.62 16.31
C ILE A 240 9.38 -5.50 15.50
N LEU A 241 8.86 -4.28 15.63
CA LEU A 241 9.44 -3.06 15.07
C LEU A 241 10.10 -2.24 16.18
N ALA A 242 11.43 -2.20 16.19
CA ALA A 242 12.21 -1.31 17.04
C ALA A 242 12.22 0.12 16.44
N VAL A 243 11.70 1.09 17.18
CA VAL A 243 11.65 2.50 16.78
C VAL A 243 12.57 3.33 17.67
N GLY A 244 13.68 3.80 17.11
CA GLY A 244 14.68 4.56 17.84
C GLY A 244 16.05 4.55 17.20
N GLY A 245 17.11 4.61 18.01
CA GLY A 245 18.47 4.25 17.61
C GLY A 245 18.76 2.77 17.88
N ASP A 246 19.98 2.35 17.54
CA ASP A 246 20.41 0.94 17.55
C ASP A 246 20.29 0.28 18.93
N GLY A 247 20.37 1.07 20.02
CA GLY A 247 20.20 0.58 21.39
C GLY A 247 18.84 -0.10 21.65
N VAL A 248 17.75 0.30 20.97
CA VAL A 248 16.44 -0.38 21.13
C VAL A 248 16.47 -1.74 20.46
N LEU A 249 17.06 -1.83 19.27
CA LEU A 249 17.23 -3.11 18.56
C LEU A 249 18.14 -4.03 19.36
N PHE A 250 19.24 -3.51 19.92
CA PHE A 250 20.14 -4.26 20.80
C PHE A 250 19.42 -4.79 22.04
N GLU A 251 18.61 -3.99 22.73
CA GLU A 251 17.78 -4.47 23.84
C GLU A 251 16.82 -5.59 23.41
N VAL A 252 16.12 -5.42 22.28
CA VAL A 252 15.20 -6.45 21.73
C VAL A 252 15.95 -7.75 21.43
N VAL A 253 17.08 -7.68 20.73
CA VAL A 253 17.85 -8.87 20.32
C VAL A 253 18.40 -9.64 21.52
N ASN A 254 18.98 -8.95 22.52
CA ASN A 254 19.41 -9.62 23.76
C ASN A 254 18.22 -10.21 24.52
N GLY A 255 17.08 -9.50 24.54
CA GLY A 255 15.84 -9.98 25.14
C GLY A 255 15.29 -11.23 24.46
N MET A 256 15.53 -11.44 23.16
CA MET A 256 15.23 -12.68 22.44
C MET A 256 16.20 -13.80 22.84
N PHE A 257 17.52 -13.53 22.84
CA PHE A 257 18.55 -14.52 23.18
C PHE A 257 18.49 -15.03 24.63
N GLU A 258 17.93 -14.25 25.55
CA GLU A 258 17.72 -14.64 26.96
C GLU A 258 16.49 -15.54 27.20
N ARG A 259 15.76 -15.89 26.14
CA ARG A 259 14.63 -16.81 26.24
C ARG A 259 15.09 -18.26 26.09
N LEU A 260 14.41 -19.18 26.75
CA LEU A 260 14.66 -20.62 26.59
C LEU A 260 14.36 -21.11 25.16
N ASP A 261 13.43 -20.44 24.48
CA ASP A 261 12.95 -20.74 23.12
C ASP A 261 13.59 -19.82 22.04
N TRP A 262 14.73 -19.18 22.34
CA TRP A 262 15.31 -18.10 21.50
C TRP A 262 15.48 -18.47 20.02
N GLN A 263 15.82 -19.72 19.70
CA GLN A 263 15.98 -20.21 18.32
C GLN A 263 14.66 -20.14 17.55
N GLN A 264 13.59 -20.65 18.16
CA GLN A 264 12.24 -20.60 17.59
C GLN A 264 11.74 -19.15 17.53
N ALA A 265 11.98 -18.37 18.58
CA ALA A 265 11.58 -16.97 18.64
C ALA A 265 12.21 -16.14 17.50
N LEU A 266 13.50 -16.30 17.21
CA LEU A 266 14.17 -15.62 16.10
C LEU A 266 13.78 -16.15 14.71
N ALA A 267 13.40 -17.43 14.60
CA ALA A 267 12.94 -18.03 13.35
C ALA A 267 11.51 -17.59 12.98
N GLU A 268 10.61 -17.49 13.96
CA GLU A 268 9.18 -17.22 13.75
C GLU A 268 8.78 -15.75 13.84
N VAL A 269 9.55 -14.90 14.53
CA VAL A 269 9.16 -13.50 14.82
C VAL A 269 10.11 -12.52 14.12
N PRO A 270 9.75 -12.01 12.92
CA PRO A 270 10.57 -11.06 12.18
C PRO A 270 10.89 -9.79 12.99
N LEU A 271 12.15 -9.37 12.96
CA LEU A 271 12.61 -8.12 13.56
C LEU A 271 12.80 -7.06 12.47
N ALA A 272 12.31 -5.85 12.72
CA ALA A 272 12.48 -4.68 11.86
C ALA A 272 12.96 -3.47 12.68
N ILE A 273 13.69 -2.56 12.04
CA ILE A 273 14.15 -1.31 12.64
C ILE A 273 13.63 -0.10 11.86
N MET A 274 13.17 0.93 12.59
CA MET A 274 12.91 2.25 12.05
C MET A 274 13.85 3.26 12.73
N PRO A 275 14.92 3.72 12.04
CA PRO A 275 15.90 4.64 12.60
C PRO A 275 15.28 6.02 12.89
N SER A 276 15.46 6.53 14.11
CA SER A 276 15.01 7.89 14.50
C SER A 276 16.13 8.93 14.52
N SER A 277 17.27 8.65 13.85
CA SER A 277 18.41 9.56 13.73
C SER A 277 18.17 10.65 12.68
N ARG A 278 19.00 11.72 12.67
CA ARG A 278 18.78 12.94 11.86
C ARG A 278 18.75 12.72 10.34
N THR A 279 19.15 11.54 9.85
CA THR A 279 19.34 11.25 8.41
C THR A 279 18.03 11.26 7.62
N PHE A 280 16.88 10.97 8.24
CA PHE A 280 15.56 10.93 7.58
C PHE A 280 15.04 12.25 6.98
N HIS A 281 15.78 13.36 7.11
CA HIS A 281 15.42 14.66 6.54
C HIS A 281 16.33 15.10 5.37
N LYS A 282 17.30 14.28 4.95
CA LYS A 282 18.30 14.67 3.91
C LYS A 282 18.50 13.67 2.75
N THR A 283 17.64 12.66 2.62
CA THR A 283 17.56 11.75 1.45
C THR A 283 16.20 11.83 0.79
#